data_AF-A0A9Q5QUH9-F1
#
_entry.id   AF-A0A9Q5QUH9-F1
#
_cell.length_a   1.000
_cell.length_b   1.000
_cell.length_c   1.000
_cell.angle_alpha   90.00
_cell.angle_beta   90.00
_cell.angle_gamma   90.00
#
_symmetry.space_group_name_H-M   'P 1'
#
loop_
_entity.id
_entity.type
_entity.pdbx_description
1 polymer ?
#
loop_
_entity_poly.entity_id
_entity_poly.type
_entity_poly.pdbx_seq_one_letter_code
_entity_poly.pdbx_strand_id
1 'polypeptide(L)'
;MLNYLKTDPIYNEYFSQVWLWMDFPKRANMPDTGIDLVGMIRDTGDYCAIQCKCYDLNQTLQKSDIDSFFTASGTKVFKKRMIISTTAKWSKNAQAALDDQQIPVIRATIYDLENSPIDWNKYSLQNPDILQLKPKKHIRPHQQIALEKVLTQFEHADRGKLIMACGTGKTFTALKIAEHVPKHSHLILFLVPSISLLSQTLREWTAEMLPRIPYIKDFSSFSKAGAELAHYHLNYETIEPYEIKEFSAEVYLDNEDYQVEKMVFGKNKNGIDKTTIIYNSKIILSQIPLESYEYIVNGKSALEWIMERYKITKDKDSGIVNSPNHWSEDPRYIVDLIKRIVKVSMETVRIVKELPPLEV
;
A
#
# COMPACT_ATOMS: atom_id res chain seq x y z
N MET A 1 10.34 -10.85 -2.39
CA MET A 1 9.00 -11.18 -2.94
C MET A 1 7.87 -10.51 -2.18
N LEU A 2 7.80 -10.60 -0.83
CA LEU A 2 6.81 -9.88 -0.03
C LEU A 2 6.72 -8.39 -0.39
N ASN A 3 7.86 -7.68 -0.34
CA ASN A 3 7.91 -6.25 -0.66
C ASN A 3 7.60 -5.98 -2.13
N TYR A 4 8.02 -6.86 -3.05
CA TYR A 4 7.68 -6.77 -4.46
C TYR A 4 6.16 -6.72 -4.68
N LEU A 5 5.41 -7.65 -4.07
CA LEU A 5 3.95 -7.68 -4.18
C LEU A 5 3.26 -6.48 -3.52
N LYS A 6 3.89 -5.88 -2.51
CA LYS A 6 3.39 -4.66 -1.85
C LYS A 6 3.71 -3.39 -2.62
N THR A 7 4.79 -3.35 -3.38
CA THR A 7 5.30 -2.14 -4.04
C THR A 7 4.92 -2.05 -5.52
N ASP A 8 4.93 -3.18 -6.24
CA ASP A 8 4.58 -3.20 -7.66
C ASP A 8 3.11 -2.77 -7.86
N PRO A 9 2.80 -1.78 -8.71
CA PRO A 9 1.46 -1.24 -8.85
C PRO A 9 0.40 -2.27 -9.21
N ILE A 10 0.72 -3.26 -10.05
CA ILE A 10 -0.26 -4.28 -10.47
C ILE A 10 -0.67 -5.12 -9.26
N TYR A 11 0.30 -5.54 -8.45
CA TYR A 11 0.02 -6.38 -7.28
C TYR A 11 -0.47 -5.57 -6.09
N ASN A 12 -0.07 -4.30 -5.96
CA ASN A 12 -0.61 -3.38 -4.95
C ASN A 12 -2.09 -3.08 -5.20
N GLU A 13 -2.50 -2.92 -6.47
CA GLU A 13 -3.92 -2.80 -6.82
C GLU A 13 -4.66 -4.12 -6.57
N TYR A 14 -4.06 -5.27 -6.95
CA TYR A 14 -4.71 -6.57 -6.81
C TYR A 14 -4.85 -7.08 -5.36
N PHE A 15 -3.84 -6.85 -4.51
CA PHE A 15 -3.84 -7.28 -3.11
C PHE A 15 -4.01 -6.12 -2.15
N SER A 16 -4.97 -6.23 -1.23
CA SER A 16 -5.13 -5.27 -0.14
C SER A 16 -4.09 -5.46 0.97
N GLN A 17 -3.72 -6.71 1.26
CA GLN A 17 -2.71 -7.07 2.26
C GLN A 17 -1.92 -8.29 1.80
N VAL A 18 -0.64 -8.36 2.17
CA VAL A 18 0.24 -9.51 1.88
C VAL A 18 1.07 -9.83 3.13
N TRP A 19 1.10 -11.10 3.50
CA TRP A 19 1.81 -11.64 4.66
C TRP A 19 2.83 -12.70 4.26
N LEU A 20 3.87 -12.84 5.07
CA LEU A 20 4.59 -14.12 5.13
C LEU A 20 3.61 -15.19 5.62
N TRP A 21 3.77 -16.43 5.16
CA TRP A 21 2.96 -17.54 5.65
C TRP A 21 2.96 -17.61 7.19
N MET A 22 4.12 -17.37 7.81
CA MET A 22 4.28 -17.40 9.25
C MET A 22 3.40 -16.39 10.00
N ASP A 23 3.12 -15.24 9.37
CA ASP A 23 2.39 -14.12 9.95
C ASP A 23 0.92 -14.10 9.52
N PHE A 24 0.48 -15.09 8.74
CA PHE A 24 -0.88 -15.12 8.22
C PHE A 24 -1.90 -15.33 9.34
N PRO A 25 -2.86 -14.41 9.55
CA PRO A 25 -3.76 -14.45 10.71
C PRO A 25 -4.61 -15.72 10.83
N LYS A 26 -4.95 -16.36 9.70
CA LYS A 26 -5.75 -17.59 9.66
C LYS A 26 -4.92 -18.86 9.53
N ARG A 27 -3.59 -18.79 9.72
CA ARG A 27 -2.72 -19.97 9.67
C ARG A 27 -3.10 -21.01 10.72
N ALA A 28 -3.45 -20.58 11.94
CA ALA A 28 -3.71 -21.47 13.08
C ALA A 28 -2.60 -22.54 13.21
N ASN A 29 -2.96 -23.82 13.22
CA ASN A 29 -2.03 -24.96 13.29
C ASN A 29 -1.68 -25.55 11.90
N MET A 30 -1.93 -24.82 10.81
CA MET A 30 -1.61 -25.33 9.47
C MET A 30 -0.08 -25.47 9.32
N PRO A 31 0.40 -26.67 8.92
CA PRO A 31 1.83 -26.94 8.83
C PRO A 31 2.45 -26.16 7.67
N ASP A 32 3.72 -25.79 7.83
CA ASP A 32 4.49 -25.15 6.76
C ASP A 32 4.89 -26.19 5.72
N THR A 33 4.06 -26.32 4.69
CA THR A 33 4.15 -27.36 3.66
C THR A 33 4.26 -26.78 2.25
N GLY A 34 4.72 -25.53 2.13
CA GLY A 34 5.10 -24.94 0.84
C GLY A 34 4.29 -23.72 0.39
N ILE A 35 3.50 -23.09 1.26
CA ILE A 35 2.99 -21.74 1.03
C ILE A 35 4.01 -20.78 1.62
N ASP A 36 4.54 -19.85 0.84
CA ASP A 36 5.54 -18.89 1.30
C ASP A 36 4.89 -17.57 1.74
N LEU A 37 3.88 -17.11 0.98
CA LEU A 37 3.15 -15.86 1.24
C LEU A 37 1.65 -16.08 1.08
N VAL A 38 0.86 -15.19 1.67
CA VAL A 38 -0.59 -15.11 1.46
C VAL A 38 -0.95 -13.68 1.10
N GLY A 39 -1.74 -13.50 0.05
CA GLY A 39 -2.32 -12.20 -0.34
C GLY A 39 -3.83 -12.19 -0.16
N MET A 40 -4.39 -11.10 0.38
CA MET A 40 -5.83 -10.86 0.40
C MET A 40 -6.23 -10.09 -0.85
N ILE A 41 -7.11 -10.67 -1.67
CA ILE A 41 -7.57 -10.06 -2.92
C ILE A 41 -8.45 -8.86 -2.57
N ARG A 42 -8.14 -7.70 -3.13
CA ARG A 42 -8.78 -6.43 -2.77
C ARG A 42 -10.28 -6.44 -3.01
N ASP A 43 -10.72 -6.94 -4.16
CA ASP A 43 -12.12 -6.83 -4.60
C ASP A 43 -13.07 -7.81 -3.89
N THR A 44 -12.55 -8.97 -3.47
CA THR A 44 -13.38 -10.08 -2.95
C THR A 44 -13.15 -10.36 -1.47
N GLY A 45 -12.02 -9.93 -0.91
CA GLY A 45 -11.58 -10.33 0.42
C GLY A 45 -11.10 -11.78 0.51
N ASP A 46 -11.09 -12.52 -0.60
CA ASP A 46 -10.61 -13.90 -0.66
C ASP A 46 -9.08 -13.99 -0.51
N TYR A 47 -8.58 -15.15 -0.09
CA TYR A 47 -7.15 -15.38 0.02
C TYR A 47 -6.55 -16.06 -1.20
N CYS A 48 -5.38 -15.57 -1.60
CA CYS A 48 -4.49 -16.15 -2.58
C CYS A 48 -3.28 -16.78 -1.87
N ALA A 49 -3.09 -18.09 -2.02
CA ALA A 49 -1.86 -18.76 -1.57
C ALA A 49 -0.74 -18.51 -2.58
N ILE A 50 0.46 -18.16 -2.12
CA ILE A 50 1.56 -17.77 -2.99
C ILE A 50 2.80 -18.60 -2.66
N GLN A 51 3.40 -19.21 -3.68
CA GLN A 51 4.67 -19.90 -3.58
C GLN A 51 5.76 -19.21 -4.41
N CYS A 52 6.94 -19.07 -3.84
CA CYS A 52 8.12 -18.46 -4.43
C CYS A 52 9.19 -19.54 -4.69
N LYS A 53 9.48 -19.81 -5.96
CA LYS A 53 10.51 -20.76 -6.41
C LYS A 53 11.68 -20.00 -7.03
N CYS A 54 12.66 -19.67 -6.19
CA CYS A 54 13.88 -18.98 -6.56
C CYS A 54 14.98 -20.00 -6.92
N TYR A 55 14.93 -20.54 -8.14
CA TYR A 55 15.96 -21.43 -8.68
C TYR A 55 16.88 -20.70 -9.66
N ASP A 56 18.02 -21.33 -9.98
CA ASP A 56 18.87 -20.88 -11.08
C ASP A 56 18.11 -20.87 -12.41
N LEU A 57 18.45 -19.93 -13.32
CA LEU A 57 17.81 -19.78 -14.63
C LEU A 57 17.85 -21.06 -15.48
N ASN A 58 18.86 -21.90 -15.26
CA ASN A 58 19.01 -23.16 -16.00
C ASN A 58 18.29 -24.35 -15.37
N GLN A 59 17.86 -24.24 -14.12
CA GLN A 59 17.17 -25.31 -13.42
C GLN A 59 15.73 -25.46 -13.92
N THR A 60 15.31 -26.70 -14.13
CA THR A 60 13.94 -27.01 -14.55
C THR A 60 13.07 -27.28 -13.33
N LEU A 61 11.97 -26.54 -13.19
CA LEU A 61 10.99 -26.74 -12.14
C LEU A 61 10.21 -28.05 -12.38
N GLN A 62 10.25 -28.93 -11.39
CA GLN A 62 9.62 -30.25 -11.42
C GLN A 62 8.27 -30.23 -10.72
N LYS A 63 7.41 -31.20 -11.04
CA LYS A 63 6.09 -31.34 -10.38
C LYS A 63 6.24 -31.53 -8.86
N SER A 64 7.25 -32.28 -8.44
CA SER A 64 7.59 -32.49 -7.02
C SER A 64 7.86 -31.18 -6.28
N ASP A 65 8.32 -30.14 -6.95
CA ASP A 65 8.63 -28.86 -6.31
C ASP A 65 7.36 -28.10 -5.88
N ILE A 66 6.23 -28.36 -6.54
CA ILE A 66 4.96 -27.63 -6.36
C ILE A 66 3.84 -28.49 -5.76
N ASP A 67 4.03 -29.82 -5.67
CA ASP A 67 3.01 -30.76 -5.15
C ASP A 67 2.58 -30.44 -3.71
N SER A 68 3.53 -30.09 -2.86
CA SER A 68 3.25 -29.74 -1.46
C SER A 68 2.42 -28.46 -1.35
N PHE A 69 2.70 -27.47 -2.22
CA PHE A 69 1.93 -26.23 -2.30
C PHE A 69 0.50 -26.45 -2.77
N PHE A 70 0.28 -27.28 -3.80
CA PHE A 70 -1.06 -27.63 -4.24
C PHE A 70 -1.88 -28.32 -3.15
N THR A 71 -1.24 -29.20 -2.40
CA THR A 71 -1.85 -29.90 -1.26
C THR A 71 -2.22 -28.90 -0.15
N ALA A 72 -1.29 -28.06 0.26
CA ALA A 72 -1.49 -27.07 1.34
C ALA A 72 -2.54 -26.00 0.97
N SER A 73 -2.55 -25.56 -0.27
CA SER A 73 -3.48 -24.53 -0.77
C SER A 73 -4.82 -25.10 -1.25
N GLY A 74 -5.03 -26.43 -1.19
CA GLY A 74 -6.27 -27.10 -1.58
C GLY A 74 -7.41 -27.02 -0.57
N THR A 75 -7.29 -26.15 0.45
CA THR A 75 -8.30 -25.97 1.49
C THR A 75 -9.37 -24.97 1.06
N LYS A 76 -10.50 -24.91 1.79
CA LYS A 76 -11.57 -23.93 1.54
C LYS A 76 -11.13 -22.46 1.76
N VAL A 77 -9.98 -22.25 2.40
CA VAL A 77 -9.44 -20.92 2.75
C VAL A 77 -9.01 -20.16 1.50
N PHE A 78 -8.44 -20.83 0.51
CA PHE A 78 -7.86 -20.19 -0.66
C PHE A 78 -8.79 -20.30 -1.86
N LYS A 79 -8.95 -19.20 -2.59
CA LYS A 79 -9.73 -19.14 -3.84
C LYS A 79 -8.86 -18.87 -5.07
N LYS A 80 -7.61 -18.48 -4.85
CA LYS A 80 -6.59 -18.32 -5.90
C LYS A 80 -5.25 -18.86 -5.43
N ARG A 81 -4.40 -19.21 -6.39
CA ARG A 81 -3.01 -19.58 -6.18
C ARG A 81 -2.12 -18.70 -7.05
N MET A 82 -0.91 -18.43 -6.59
CA MET A 82 0.12 -17.75 -7.36
C MET A 82 1.44 -18.48 -7.20
N ILE A 83 2.15 -18.72 -8.30
CA ILE A 83 3.52 -19.24 -8.26
C ILE A 83 4.42 -18.19 -8.90
N ILE A 84 5.43 -17.76 -8.14
CA ILE A 84 6.48 -16.85 -8.58
C ILE A 84 7.73 -17.70 -8.85
N SER A 85 8.19 -17.79 -10.09
CA SER A 85 9.37 -18.58 -10.44
C SER A 85 10.43 -17.73 -11.15
N THR A 86 11.68 -17.84 -10.71
CA THR A 86 12.82 -17.20 -11.39
C THR A 86 13.24 -17.93 -12.67
N THR A 87 12.93 -19.24 -12.78
CA THR A 87 13.15 -20.04 -13.99
C THR A 87 11.92 -20.04 -14.90
N ALA A 88 12.16 -19.97 -16.21
CA ALA A 88 11.14 -20.20 -17.23
C ALA A 88 11.02 -21.68 -17.64
N LYS A 89 11.98 -22.53 -17.24
CA LYS A 89 12.00 -23.95 -17.61
C LYS A 89 11.14 -24.75 -16.64
N TRP A 90 10.07 -25.33 -17.15
CA TRP A 90 9.18 -26.21 -16.40
C TRP A 90 9.11 -27.57 -17.09
N SER A 91 9.11 -28.63 -16.29
CA SER A 91 8.84 -29.98 -16.82
C SER A 91 7.41 -30.05 -17.38
N LYS A 92 7.18 -30.92 -18.37
CA LYS A 92 5.84 -31.15 -18.94
C LYS A 92 4.81 -31.47 -17.86
N ASN A 93 5.21 -32.26 -16.85
CA ASN A 93 4.34 -32.65 -15.74
C ASN A 93 4.03 -31.46 -14.82
N ALA A 94 4.99 -30.59 -14.55
CA ALA A 94 4.75 -29.38 -13.75
C ALA A 94 3.86 -28.37 -14.47
N GLN A 95 3.97 -28.30 -15.80
CA GLN A 95 3.12 -27.44 -16.62
C GLN A 95 1.68 -27.96 -16.66
N ALA A 96 1.51 -29.25 -16.94
CA ALA A 96 0.20 -29.91 -16.91
C ALA A 96 -0.49 -29.85 -15.54
N ALA A 97 0.28 -29.80 -14.44
CA ALA A 97 -0.28 -29.65 -13.09
C ALA A 97 -0.96 -28.29 -12.83
N LEU A 98 -0.74 -27.29 -13.69
CA LEU A 98 -1.36 -25.98 -13.57
C LEU A 98 -2.70 -25.91 -14.30
N ASP A 99 -2.89 -26.77 -15.29
CA ASP A 99 -4.08 -26.80 -16.12
C ASP A 99 -5.24 -27.47 -15.35
N ASP A 100 -6.48 -27.07 -15.66
CA ASP A 100 -7.74 -27.62 -15.12
C ASP A 100 -7.83 -27.71 -13.58
N GLN A 101 -7.12 -26.84 -12.88
CA GLN A 101 -7.18 -26.75 -11.41
C GLN A 101 -8.50 -26.13 -10.95
N GLN A 102 -9.16 -26.75 -9.95
CA GLN A 102 -10.36 -26.19 -9.31
C GLN A 102 -10.10 -24.80 -8.70
N ILE A 103 -8.92 -24.60 -8.13
CA ILE A 103 -8.45 -23.30 -7.64
C ILE A 103 -7.47 -22.75 -8.68
N PRO A 104 -7.82 -21.66 -9.40
CA PRO A 104 -7.00 -21.12 -10.48
C PRO A 104 -5.61 -20.70 -10.02
N VAL A 105 -4.61 -20.93 -10.88
CA VAL A 105 -3.20 -20.61 -10.62
C VAL A 105 -2.73 -19.47 -11.52
N ILE A 106 -2.18 -18.42 -10.90
CA ILE A 106 -1.51 -17.30 -11.55
C ILE A 106 -0.01 -17.59 -11.56
N ARG A 107 0.67 -17.27 -12.66
CA ARG A 107 2.13 -17.39 -12.76
C ARG A 107 2.76 -16.02 -12.86
N ALA A 108 3.73 -15.76 -12.00
CA ALA A 108 4.67 -14.67 -12.16
C ALA A 108 6.07 -15.25 -12.39
N THR A 109 6.80 -14.61 -13.27
CA THR A 109 8.09 -15.04 -13.79
C THR A 109 9.13 -13.96 -13.54
N ILE A 110 10.40 -14.29 -13.77
CA ILE A 110 11.47 -13.28 -13.71
C ILE A 110 11.24 -12.12 -14.69
N TYR A 111 10.62 -12.38 -15.85
CA TYR A 111 10.25 -11.33 -16.80
C TYR A 111 9.28 -10.32 -16.18
N ASP A 112 8.37 -10.76 -15.31
CA ASP A 112 7.45 -9.87 -14.60
C ASP A 112 8.17 -8.96 -13.60
N LEU A 113 9.20 -9.49 -12.94
CA LEU A 113 10.03 -8.74 -12.01
C LEU A 113 10.92 -7.72 -12.74
N GLU A 114 11.58 -8.12 -13.83
CA GLU A 114 12.45 -7.25 -14.62
C GLU A 114 11.69 -6.07 -15.23
N ASN A 115 10.47 -6.31 -15.69
CA ASN A 115 9.61 -5.28 -16.28
C ASN A 115 8.76 -4.53 -15.25
N SER A 116 8.95 -4.80 -13.96
CA SER A 116 8.34 -4.02 -12.89
C SER A 116 8.84 -2.56 -12.91
N PRO A 117 7.99 -1.59 -12.53
CA PRO A 117 8.43 -0.23 -12.30
C PRO A 117 9.31 -0.09 -11.05
N ILE A 118 9.62 -1.16 -10.31
CA ILE A 118 10.59 -1.10 -9.22
C ILE A 118 11.98 -0.71 -9.73
N ASP A 119 12.64 0.19 -9.00
CA ASP A 119 14.00 0.64 -9.24
C ASP A 119 15.00 -0.31 -8.56
N TRP A 120 15.32 -1.40 -9.27
CA TRP A 120 16.26 -2.41 -8.79
C TRP A 120 17.68 -1.88 -8.55
N ASN A 121 18.07 -0.72 -9.11
CA ASN A 121 19.39 -0.12 -8.86
C ASN A 121 19.50 0.47 -7.44
N LYS A 122 18.37 0.81 -6.82
CA LYS A 122 18.33 1.31 -5.44
C LYS A 122 18.13 0.20 -4.41
N TYR A 123 17.88 -1.02 -4.86
CA TYR A 123 17.73 -2.16 -3.96
C TYR A 123 19.07 -2.51 -3.32
N SER A 124 19.08 -2.70 -2.00
CA SER A 124 20.25 -3.15 -1.25
C SER A 124 19.90 -4.36 -0.41
N LEU A 125 20.78 -5.37 -0.45
CA LEU A 125 20.67 -6.55 0.43
C LEU A 125 20.80 -6.19 1.91
N GLN A 126 21.37 -5.02 2.25
CA GLN A 126 21.48 -4.53 3.62
C GLN A 126 20.15 -3.97 4.13
N ASN A 127 19.29 -3.47 3.23
CA ASN A 127 17.98 -2.92 3.54
C ASN A 127 16.93 -3.49 2.56
N PRO A 128 16.64 -4.81 2.62
CA PRO A 128 15.80 -5.50 1.65
C PRO A 128 14.31 -5.08 1.72
N ASP A 129 13.94 -4.34 2.76
CA ASP A 129 12.58 -3.85 2.99
C ASP A 129 12.20 -2.59 2.22
N ILE A 130 13.19 -1.88 1.69
CA ILE A 130 12.97 -0.63 0.98
C ILE A 130 13.02 -0.88 -0.53
N LEU A 131 11.85 -1.01 -1.15
CA LEU A 131 11.69 -0.97 -2.59
C LEU A 131 11.09 0.37 -3.00
N GLN A 132 11.67 0.99 -4.03
CA GLN A 132 11.19 2.24 -4.59
C GLN A 132 10.75 2.03 -6.03
N LEU A 133 9.71 2.75 -6.44
CA LEU A 133 9.33 2.81 -7.84
C LEU A 133 10.24 3.79 -8.59
N LYS A 134 10.51 3.48 -9.86
CA LYS A 134 11.10 4.40 -10.82
C LYS A 134 10.21 5.65 -10.91
N PRO A 135 10.80 6.84 -11.09
CA PRO A 135 10.02 8.05 -11.32
C PRO A 135 9.18 7.89 -12.60
N LYS A 136 7.97 8.43 -12.59
CA LYS A 136 7.09 8.44 -13.77
C LYS A 136 7.74 9.20 -14.92
N LYS A 137 7.42 8.81 -16.15
CA LYS A 137 7.93 9.48 -17.34
C LYS A 137 7.31 10.87 -17.47
N HIS A 138 8.15 11.84 -17.82
CA HIS A 138 7.70 13.16 -18.22
C HIS A 138 7.44 13.19 -19.73
N ILE A 139 6.37 13.89 -20.12
CA ILE A 139 6.08 14.11 -21.54
C ILE A 139 7.19 14.95 -22.19
N ARG A 140 7.70 14.47 -23.33
CA ARG A 140 8.73 15.19 -24.09
C ARG A 140 8.09 16.21 -25.04
N PRO A 141 8.84 17.23 -25.50
CA PRO A 141 8.30 18.28 -26.37
C PRO A 141 7.57 17.75 -27.63
N HIS A 142 8.13 16.73 -28.31
CA HIS A 142 7.49 16.15 -29.49
C HIS A 142 6.19 15.39 -29.17
N GLN A 143 6.09 14.83 -27.97
CA GLN A 143 4.90 14.12 -27.50
C GLN A 143 3.81 15.11 -27.07
N GLN A 144 4.19 16.25 -26.48
CA GLN A 144 3.28 17.35 -26.17
C GLN A 144 2.64 17.91 -27.45
N ILE A 145 3.45 18.16 -28.49
CA ILE A 145 2.96 18.59 -29.80
C ILE A 145 2.00 17.55 -30.40
N ALA A 146 2.32 16.26 -30.28
CA ALA A 146 1.45 15.19 -30.75
C ALA A 146 0.12 15.15 -29.99
N LEU A 147 0.14 15.30 -28.67
CA LEU A 147 -1.03 15.35 -27.81
C LEU A 147 -1.97 16.50 -28.22
N GLU A 148 -1.44 17.72 -28.29
CA GLU A 148 -2.21 18.93 -28.64
C GLU A 148 -2.87 18.78 -30.02
N LYS A 149 -2.09 18.38 -31.04
CA LYS A 149 -2.63 18.19 -32.39
C LYS A 149 -3.72 17.12 -32.46
N VAL A 150 -3.56 16.03 -31.71
CA VAL A 150 -4.55 14.96 -31.67
C VAL A 150 -5.84 15.44 -31.00
N LEU A 151 -5.75 16.15 -29.87
CA LEU A 151 -6.93 16.67 -29.18
C LEU A 151 -7.69 17.68 -30.05
N THR A 152 -7.00 18.66 -30.65
CA THR A 152 -7.64 19.65 -31.54
C THR A 152 -8.29 18.97 -32.75
N GLN A 153 -7.67 17.95 -33.34
CA GLN A 153 -8.25 17.27 -34.49
C GLN A 153 -9.51 16.47 -34.13
N PHE A 154 -9.55 15.87 -32.93
CA PHE A 154 -10.71 15.11 -32.47
C PHE A 154 -11.92 15.98 -32.09
N GLU A 155 -11.78 17.31 -32.00
CA GLU A 155 -12.92 18.23 -31.90
C GLU A 155 -13.74 18.31 -33.20
N HIS A 156 -13.15 17.93 -34.33
CA HIS A 156 -13.74 18.11 -35.66
C HIS A 156 -13.81 16.82 -36.50
N ALA A 157 -13.16 15.74 -36.07
CA ALA A 157 -13.12 14.47 -36.80
C ALA A 157 -13.11 13.28 -35.85
N ASP A 158 -13.84 12.22 -36.19
CA ASP A 158 -13.94 11.01 -35.34
C ASP A 158 -12.76 10.03 -35.52
N ARG A 159 -11.90 10.26 -36.53
CA ARG A 159 -10.81 9.35 -36.90
C ARG A 159 -9.52 10.11 -37.17
N GLY A 160 -8.43 9.62 -36.62
CA GLY A 160 -7.09 10.16 -36.83
C GLY A 160 -6.03 9.07 -36.87
N LYS A 161 -4.84 9.39 -37.39
CA LYS A 161 -3.69 8.50 -37.40
C LYS A 161 -2.47 9.22 -36.82
N LEU A 162 -1.94 8.70 -35.72
CA LEU A 162 -0.70 9.17 -35.13
C LEU A 162 0.48 8.35 -35.67
N ILE A 163 1.37 8.99 -36.42
CA ILE A 163 2.58 8.36 -36.97
C ILE A 163 3.78 8.81 -36.16
N MET A 164 4.48 7.85 -35.55
CA MET A 164 5.73 8.12 -34.84
C MET A 164 6.75 7.01 -35.06
N ALA A 165 8.02 7.37 -35.15
CA ALA A 165 9.12 6.41 -35.35
C ALA A 165 9.24 5.40 -34.18
N CYS A 166 9.88 4.26 -34.40
CA CYS A 166 10.15 3.27 -33.34
C CYS A 166 10.98 3.90 -32.21
N GLY A 167 10.72 3.51 -30.96
CA GLY A 167 11.44 4.05 -29.78
C GLY A 167 11.05 5.46 -29.34
N THR A 168 10.24 6.21 -30.09
CA THR A 168 9.86 7.61 -29.74
C THR A 168 8.79 7.75 -28.65
N GLY A 169 8.35 6.62 -28.05
CA GLY A 169 7.37 6.61 -26.96
C GLY A 169 5.91 6.58 -27.43
N LYS A 170 5.59 5.92 -28.54
CA LYS A 170 4.21 5.77 -29.07
C LYS A 170 3.20 5.32 -28.01
N THR A 171 3.53 4.26 -27.28
CA THR A 171 2.64 3.66 -26.27
C THR A 171 2.35 4.64 -25.14
N PHE A 172 3.38 5.32 -24.63
CA PHE A 172 3.24 6.36 -23.62
C PHE A 172 2.49 7.59 -24.13
N THR A 173 2.75 8.03 -25.37
CA THR A 173 1.99 9.14 -25.97
C THR A 173 0.51 8.80 -26.14
N ALA A 174 0.19 7.55 -26.55
CA ALA A 174 -1.18 7.07 -26.63
C ALA A 174 -1.88 7.09 -25.25
N LEU A 175 -1.18 6.71 -24.17
CA LEU A 175 -1.70 6.85 -22.81
C LEU A 175 -2.03 8.31 -22.49
N LYS A 176 -1.09 9.24 -22.74
CA LYS A 176 -1.31 10.66 -22.47
C LYS A 176 -2.45 11.26 -23.27
N ILE A 177 -2.61 10.85 -24.54
CA ILE A 177 -3.79 11.21 -25.33
C ILE A 177 -5.05 10.69 -24.64
N ALA A 178 -5.10 9.39 -24.33
CA ALA A 178 -6.26 8.76 -23.74
C ALA A 178 -6.66 9.34 -22.37
N GLU A 179 -5.70 9.86 -21.59
CA GLU A 179 -5.95 10.59 -20.34
C GLU A 179 -6.61 11.97 -20.55
N HIS A 180 -6.42 12.60 -21.71
CA HIS A 180 -6.87 13.97 -21.99
C HIS A 180 -8.03 14.06 -23.00
N VAL A 181 -8.46 12.95 -23.62
CA VAL A 181 -9.63 12.95 -24.49
C VAL A 181 -10.88 13.38 -23.68
N PRO A 182 -11.67 14.36 -24.15
CA PRO A 182 -12.83 14.87 -23.42
C PRO A 182 -13.85 13.78 -23.04
N LYS A 183 -14.35 13.89 -21.80
CA LYS A 183 -15.05 12.89 -20.97
C LYS A 183 -16.48 12.50 -21.42
N HIS A 184 -16.77 12.33 -22.70
CA HIS A 184 -18.09 11.82 -23.11
C HIS A 184 -18.19 10.28 -23.00
N SER A 185 -17.06 9.57 -22.97
CA SER A 185 -16.98 8.12 -22.73
C SER A 185 -15.67 7.78 -22.01
N HIS A 186 -15.77 7.03 -20.91
CA HIS A 186 -14.62 6.59 -20.11
C HIS A 186 -14.03 5.25 -20.58
N LEU A 187 -14.56 4.69 -21.67
CA LEU A 187 -14.14 3.40 -22.20
C LEU A 187 -13.12 3.58 -23.32
N ILE A 188 -11.89 3.13 -23.10
CA ILE A 188 -10.83 3.08 -24.11
C ILE A 188 -10.65 1.63 -24.56
N LEU A 189 -10.82 1.37 -25.86
CA LEU A 189 -10.50 0.09 -26.48
C LEU A 189 -9.09 0.13 -27.07
N PHE A 190 -8.15 -0.61 -26.49
CA PHE A 190 -6.78 -0.72 -27.00
C PHE A 190 -6.60 -2.05 -27.76
N LEU A 191 -6.43 -1.96 -29.07
CA LEU A 191 -6.25 -3.13 -29.94
C LEU A 191 -4.78 -3.35 -30.28
N VAL A 192 -4.30 -4.59 -30.13
CA VAL A 192 -2.91 -5.00 -30.39
C VAL A 192 -2.85 -6.34 -31.11
N PRO A 193 -1.79 -6.60 -31.90
CA PRO A 193 -1.68 -7.82 -32.71
C PRO A 193 -1.25 -9.06 -31.91
N SER A 194 -0.78 -8.91 -30.66
CA SER A 194 -0.32 -10.05 -29.86
C SER A 194 -0.59 -9.88 -28.37
N ILE A 195 -0.71 -11.01 -27.68
CA ILE A 195 -0.87 -11.07 -26.21
C ILE A 195 0.35 -10.44 -25.51
N SER A 196 1.56 -10.65 -26.04
CA SER A 196 2.77 -10.04 -25.49
C SER A 196 2.72 -8.51 -25.54
N LEU A 197 2.28 -7.92 -26.66
CA LEU A 197 2.10 -6.48 -26.77
C LEU A 197 0.98 -5.96 -25.85
N LEU A 198 -0.09 -6.75 -25.65
CA LEU A 198 -1.15 -6.41 -24.70
C LEU A 198 -0.58 -6.32 -23.27
N SER A 199 0.15 -7.35 -22.84
CA SER A 199 0.76 -7.39 -21.51
C SER A 199 1.76 -6.26 -21.30
N GLN A 200 2.58 -5.92 -22.30
CA GLN A 200 3.52 -4.81 -22.22
C GLN A 200 2.81 -3.47 -22.11
N THR A 201 1.80 -3.24 -22.97
CA THR A 201 1.02 -2.00 -22.95
C THR A 201 0.32 -1.83 -21.61
N LEU A 202 -0.36 -2.87 -21.12
CA LEU A 202 -1.10 -2.80 -19.87
C LEU A 202 -0.18 -2.48 -18.70
N ARG A 203 0.98 -3.13 -18.60
CA ARG A 203 1.99 -2.80 -17.57
C ARG A 203 2.49 -1.37 -17.65
N GLU A 204 2.90 -0.95 -18.85
CA GLU A 204 3.41 0.42 -19.05
C GLU A 204 2.33 1.44 -18.70
N TRP A 205 1.09 1.20 -19.12
CA TRP A 205 -0.03 2.09 -18.82
C TRP A 205 -0.33 2.12 -17.32
N THR A 206 -0.45 0.97 -16.65
CA THR A 206 -0.69 0.91 -15.19
C THR A 206 0.43 1.60 -14.39
N ALA A 207 1.70 1.43 -14.79
CA ALA A 207 2.82 2.07 -14.10
C ALA A 207 2.84 3.61 -14.26
N GLU A 208 2.42 4.11 -15.43
CA GLU A 208 2.50 5.53 -15.79
C GLU A 208 1.20 6.30 -15.52
N MET A 209 0.07 5.60 -15.36
CA MET A 209 -1.24 6.18 -15.08
C MET A 209 -1.24 6.90 -13.72
N LEU A 210 -1.96 8.03 -13.65
CA LEU A 210 -2.33 8.60 -12.35
C LEU A 210 -3.35 7.70 -11.65
N PRO A 211 -3.36 7.64 -10.30
CA PRO A 211 -4.40 6.92 -9.56
C PRO A 211 -5.78 7.34 -10.07
N ARG A 212 -6.57 6.39 -10.55
CA ARG A 212 -7.92 6.65 -11.06
C ARG A 212 -8.92 6.38 -9.94
N ILE A 213 -9.86 7.28 -9.77
CA ILE A 213 -11.02 7.08 -8.90
C ILE A 213 -12.13 6.50 -9.78
N PRO A 214 -12.64 5.28 -9.49
CA PRO A 214 -13.76 4.73 -10.24
C PRO A 214 -14.99 5.63 -10.14
N TYR A 215 -15.82 5.66 -11.19
CA TYR A 215 -17.12 6.30 -11.08
C TYR A 215 -18.01 5.41 -10.23
N ILE A 216 -18.47 5.92 -9.11
CA ILE A 216 -19.24 5.17 -8.11
C ILE A 216 -20.70 5.58 -8.18
N LYS A 217 -21.62 4.62 -8.10
CA LYS A 217 -23.06 4.91 -8.14
C LYS A 217 -23.48 5.84 -7.00
N ASP A 218 -22.97 5.60 -5.80
CA ASP A 218 -23.26 6.41 -4.62
C ASP A 218 -22.15 7.44 -4.34
N PHE A 219 -21.83 8.28 -5.34
CA PHE A 219 -20.85 9.35 -5.19
C PHE A 219 -21.13 10.28 -4.00
N SER A 220 -22.41 10.53 -3.67
CA SER A 220 -22.79 11.46 -2.61
C SER A 220 -22.32 10.98 -1.24
N SER A 221 -22.48 9.70 -0.91
CA SER A 221 -22.04 9.16 0.38
C SER A 221 -20.53 9.22 0.54
N PHE A 222 -19.77 8.85 -0.49
CA PHE A 222 -18.30 8.96 -0.46
C PHE A 222 -17.83 10.42 -0.40
N SER A 223 -18.50 11.35 -1.09
CA SER A 223 -18.18 12.78 -1.02
C SER A 223 -18.43 13.37 0.37
N LYS A 224 -19.52 12.97 1.05
CA LYS A 224 -19.82 13.40 2.42
C LYS A 224 -18.80 12.85 3.41
N ALA A 225 -18.52 11.55 3.34
CA ALA A 225 -17.48 10.91 4.15
C ALA A 225 -16.11 11.55 3.93
N GLY A 226 -15.75 11.85 2.67
CA GLY A 226 -14.51 12.55 2.33
C GLY A 226 -14.43 13.97 2.92
N ALA A 227 -15.53 14.73 2.89
CA ALA A 227 -15.58 16.06 3.50
C ALA A 227 -15.43 15.99 5.04
N GLU A 228 -16.05 14.99 5.66
CA GLU A 228 -15.95 14.75 7.11
C GLU A 228 -14.53 14.32 7.51
N LEU A 229 -13.91 13.40 6.76
CA LEU A 229 -12.50 13.04 6.94
C LEU A 229 -11.59 14.27 6.78
N ALA A 230 -11.81 15.10 5.76
CA ALA A 230 -11.04 16.32 5.55
C ALA A 230 -11.18 17.28 6.75
N HIS A 231 -12.37 17.41 7.35
CA HIS A 231 -12.55 18.21 8.55
C HIS A 231 -11.66 17.74 9.71
N TYR A 232 -11.66 16.45 10.04
CA TYR A 232 -10.83 15.93 11.14
C TYR A 232 -9.33 15.99 10.84
N HIS A 233 -8.93 15.72 9.59
CA HIS A 233 -7.51 15.61 9.23
C HIS A 233 -6.85 16.95 8.95
N LEU A 234 -7.59 17.97 8.52
CA LEU A 234 -7.07 19.33 8.37
C LEU A 234 -7.02 20.08 9.70
N ASN A 235 -7.90 19.72 10.64
CA ASN A 235 -8.02 20.37 11.95
C ASN A 235 -7.49 19.48 13.10
N TYR A 236 -6.64 18.49 12.81
CA TYR A 236 -6.20 17.51 13.81
C TYR A 236 -5.52 18.13 15.05
N GLU A 237 -4.94 19.33 14.90
CA GLU A 237 -4.32 20.08 16.00
C GLU A 237 -5.31 20.93 16.78
N THR A 238 -6.53 21.18 16.27
CA THR A 238 -7.48 22.15 16.83
C THR A 238 -8.83 21.56 17.22
N ILE A 239 -9.16 20.33 16.80
CA ILE A 239 -10.37 19.64 17.24
C ILE A 239 -10.41 19.42 18.76
N GLU A 240 -11.61 19.18 19.28
CA GLU A 240 -11.79 18.80 20.68
C GLU A 240 -11.05 17.47 20.99
N PRO A 241 -10.25 17.44 22.07
CA PRO A 241 -9.56 16.23 22.52
C PRO A 241 -10.51 15.06 22.79
N TYR A 242 -10.07 13.83 22.51
CA TYR A 242 -10.78 12.64 22.98
C TYR A 242 -10.66 12.53 24.51
N GLU A 243 -11.76 12.15 25.18
CA GLU A 243 -11.77 11.94 26.62
C GLU A 243 -11.03 10.64 26.97
N ILE A 244 -9.80 10.79 27.46
CA ILE A 244 -8.98 9.70 28.02
C ILE A 244 -8.53 10.09 29.43
N LYS A 245 -8.16 9.10 30.25
CA LYS A 245 -7.69 9.36 31.62
C LYS A 245 -6.24 9.80 31.64
N GLU A 246 -6.03 11.04 32.06
CA GLU A 246 -4.72 11.62 32.37
C GLU A 246 -4.44 11.46 33.87
N PHE A 247 -3.35 10.79 34.20
CA PHE A 247 -2.85 10.65 35.56
C PHE A 247 -1.57 11.47 35.73
N SER A 248 -1.51 12.24 36.81
CA SER A 248 -0.36 13.03 37.21
C SER A 248 0.26 12.44 38.48
N ALA A 249 1.59 12.34 38.54
CA ALA A 249 2.31 11.90 39.73
C ALA A 249 2.21 12.92 40.89
N GLU A 250 1.93 14.18 40.57
CA GLU A 250 1.83 15.31 41.50
C GLU A 250 0.46 16.00 41.35
N VAL A 251 -0.02 16.64 42.42
CA VAL A 251 -1.32 17.34 42.44
C VAL A 251 -1.27 18.64 41.62
N TYR A 252 -0.11 19.27 41.58
CA TYR A 252 0.15 20.48 40.80
C TYR A 252 1.33 20.18 39.88
N LEU A 253 1.18 20.53 38.60
CA LEU A 253 2.23 20.39 37.58
C LEU A 253 2.62 21.79 37.09
N ASP A 254 3.92 22.02 37.01
CA ASP A 254 4.48 23.23 36.39
C ASP A 254 4.55 23.07 34.86
N ASN A 255 4.85 24.14 34.13
CA ASN A 255 4.91 24.11 32.67
C ASN A 255 5.97 23.13 32.15
N GLU A 256 7.10 23.03 32.85
CA GLU A 256 8.21 22.14 32.53
C GLU A 256 7.82 20.66 32.64
N ASP A 257 6.80 20.34 33.45
CA ASP A 257 6.36 18.97 33.67
C ASP A 257 5.59 18.37 32.48
N TYR A 258 5.20 19.21 31.52
CA TYR A 258 4.60 18.79 30.27
C TYR A 258 5.64 18.54 29.17
N GLN A 259 6.94 18.67 29.43
CA GLN A 259 7.96 18.38 28.43
C GLN A 259 8.06 16.88 28.16
N VAL A 260 8.19 16.52 26.88
CA VAL A 260 8.42 15.14 26.45
C VAL A 260 9.90 14.88 26.20
N GLU A 261 10.40 13.74 26.68
CA GLU A 261 11.70 13.21 26.28
C GLU A 261 11.53 12.08 25.26
N LYS A 262 10.78 11.04 25.65
CA LYS A 262 10.45 9.89 24.80
C LYS A 262 9.25 9.14 25.37
N MET A 263 8.16 9.14 24.62
CA MET A 263 6.96 8.37 24.98
C MET A 263 7.20 6.88 24.80
N VAL A 264 6.61 6.09 25.70
CA VAL A 264 6.60 4.62 25.61
C VAL A 264 5.23 4.07 25.98
N PHE A 265 4.89 2.92 25.43
CA PHE A 265 3.71 2.19 25.88
C PHE A 265 3.89 1.68 27.31
N GLY A 266 2.78 1.58 28.02
CA GLY A 266 2.70 0.87 29.29
C GLY A 266 3.06 -0.61 29.13
N LYS A 267 3.19 -1.29 30.27
CA LYS A 267 3.41 -2.74 30.30
C LYS A 267 2.37 -3.40 31.21
N ASN A 268 1.86 -4.54 30.78
CA ASN A 268 1.00 -5.41 31.57
C ASN A 268 1.60 -6.82 31.63
N LYS A 269 0.90 -7.76 32.29
CA LYS A 269 1.35 -9.16 32.44
C LYS A 269 1.60 -9.88 31.11
N ASN A 270 1.00 -9.39 30.02
CA ASN A 270 1.06 -10.00 28.68
C ASN A 270 2.01 -9.25 27.73
N GLY A 271 2.77 -8.26 28.22
CA GLY A 271 3.73 -7.49 27.42
C GLY A 271 3.38 -6.01 27.29
N ILE A 272 3.43 -5.50 26.06
CA ILE A 272 3.15 -4.08 25.75
C ILE A 272 1.66 -3.80 25.91
N ASP A 273 1.31 -2.80 26.71
CA ASP A 273 -0.05 -2.31 26.89
C ASP A 273 -0.29 -1.05 26.05
N LYS A 274 -1.01 -1.20 24.93
CA LYS A 274 -1.39 -0.08 24.05
C LYS A 274 -2.54 0.76 24.58
N THR A 275 -3.19 0.39 25.68
CA THR A 275 -4.22 1.24 26.31
C THR A 275 -3.62 2.36 27.16
N THR A 276 -2.30 2.32 27.37
CA THR A 276 -1.56 3.23 28.25
C THR A 276 -0.32 3.77 27.53
N ILE A 277 -0.17 5.10 27.48
CA ILE A 277 1.04 5.80 27.05
C ILE A 277 1.65 6.49 28.28
N ILE A 278 2.89 6.12 28.58
CA ILE A 278 3.72 6.84 29.53
C ILE A 278 4.32 8.02 28.75
N TYR A 279 3.82 9.22 29.06
CA TYR A 279 4.22 10.44 28.36
C TYR A 279 5.61 10.89 28.81
N ASN A 280 5.79 10.99 30.13
CA ASN A 280 7.07 11.21 30.81
C ASN A 280 7.00 10.62 32.24
N SER A 281 7.92 11.01 33.13
CA SER A 281 7.94 10.53 34.53
C SER A 281 6.75 11.01 35.38
N LYS A 282 6.05 12.06 34.95
CA LYS A 282 4.98 12.71 35.71
C LYS A 282 3.57 12.48 35.13
N ILE A 283 3.44 12.29 33.81
CA ILE A 283 2.16 12.21 33.11
C ILE A 283 1.99 10.84 32.46
N ILE A 284 0.83 10.23 32.69
CA ILE A 284 0.41 8.97 32.09
C ILE A 284 -0.97 9.16 31.45
N LEU A 285 -1.09 8.78 30.19
CA LEU A 285 -2.36 8.75 29.47
C LEU A 285 -2.84 7.30 29.40
N SER A 286 -4.07 7.05 29.83
CA SER A 286 -4.63 5.70 29.96
C SER A 286 -6.07 5.63 29.46
N GLN A 287 -6.58 4.41 29.32
CA GLN A 287 -7.88 4.13 28.71
C GLN A 287 -7.97 4.59 27.25
N ILE A 288 -6.85 4.53 26.52
CA ILE A 288 -6.82 4.78 25.09
C ILE A 288 -7.54 3.63 24.38
N PRO A 289 -8.59 3.89 23.57
CA PRO A 289 -9.30 2.84 22.85
C PRO A 289 -8.37 2.11 21.88
N LEU A 290 -8.36 0.77 21.90
CA LEU A 290 -7.51 -0.03 21.00
C LEU A 290 -7.87 0.16 19.53
N GLU A 291 -9.13 0.49 19.24
CA GLU A 291 -9.64 0.79 17.90
C GLU A 291 -8.91 2.00 17.27
N SER A 292 -8.39 2.93 18.09
CA SER A 292 -7.62 4.07 17.58
C SER A 292 -6.32 3.67 16.86
N TYR A 293 -5.83 2.44 17.08
CA TYR A 293 -4.65 1.91 16.39
C TYR A 293 -4.98 1.26 15.03
N GLU A 294 -6.26 1.09 14.68
CA GLU A 294 -6.69 0.58 13.36
C GLU A 294 -6.46 1.61 12.25
N TYR A 295 -6.41 2.91 12.58
CA TYR A 295 -6.07 3.96 11.62
C TYR A 295 -4.56 3.96 11.32
N ILE A 296 -4.19 3.29 10.23
CA ILE A 296 -2.81 3.14 9.76
C ILE A 296 -2.48 4.14 8.65
N VAL A 297 -1.41 4.90 8.83
CA VAL A 297 -0.82 5.79 7.82
C VAL A 297 0.61 5.32 7.58
N ASN A 298 1.00 5.06 6.34
CA ASN A 298 2.36 4.65 5.98
C ASN A 298 2.92 3.48 6.84
N GLY A 299 2.07 2.49 7.15
CA GLY A 299 2.49 1.26 7.83
C GLY A 299 2.56 1.33 9.37
N LYS A 300 2.21 2.45 10.01
CA LYS A 300 2.09 2.60 11.47
C LYS A 300 0.80 3.31 11.84
N SER A 301 0.31 3.12 13.05
CA SER A 301 -0.83 3.92 13.54
C SER A 301 -0.44 5.39 13.69
N ALA A 302 -1.43 6.29 13.60
CA ALA A 302 -1.18 7.73 13.81
C ALA A 302 -0.54 8.02 15.17
N LEU A 303 -0.93 7.30 16.24
CA LEU A 303 -0.34 7.43 17.56
C LEU A 303 1.12 6.95 17.62
N GLU A 304 1.44 5.84 16.96
CA GLU A 304 2.82 5.35 16.87
C GLU A 304 3.72 6.35 16.11
N TRP A 305 3.19 7.03 15.09
CA TRP A 305 3.92 8.12 14.41
C TRP A 305 4.24 9.27 15.37
N ILE A 306 3.27 9.72 16.16
CA ILE A 306 3.50 10.77 17.16
C ILE A 306 4.57 10.32 18.16
N MET A 307 4.45 9.13 18.75
CA MET A 307 5.43 8.61 19.70
C MET A 307 6.85 8.47 19.10
N GLU A 308 6.95 8.13 17.82
CA GLU A 308 8.23 7.98 17.14
C GLU A 308 8.91 9.31 16.81
N ARG A 309 8.11 10.33 16.45
CA ARG A 309 8.57 11.65 16.00
C ARG A 309 8.75 12.63 17.15
N TYR A 310 7.86 12.64 18.12
CA TYR A 310 7.88 13.53 19.29
C TYR A 310 8.75 12.93 20.40
N LYS A 311 10.05 12.86 20.11
CA LYS A 311 11.09 12.48 21.06
C LYS A 311 12.31 13.37 20.84
N ILE A 312 13.06 13.63 21.91
CA ILE A 312 14.32 14.36 21.78
C ILE A 312 15.33 13.47 21.06
N THR A 313 15.91 13.99 19.98
CA THR A 313 16.99 13.33 19.24
C THR A 313 18.13 14.30 19.01
N LYS A 314 19.34 13.76 18.85
CA LYS A 314 20.52 14.53 18.50
C LYS A 314 21.19 13.87 17.31
N ASP A 315 21.38 14.63 16.23
CA ASP A 315 22.12 14.16 15.07
C ASP A 315 23.60 13.97 15.43
N LYS A 316 24.19 12.85 15.02
CA LYS A 316 25.54 12.47 15.46
C LYS A 316 26.62 13.31 14.80
N ASP A 317 26.39 13.74 13.55
CA ASP A 317 27.41 14.41 12.75
C ASP A 317 27.37 15.92 12.95
N SER A 318 26.18 16.52 12.92
CA SER A 318 25.98 17.96 13.12
C SER A 318 25.86 18.38 14.59
N GLY A 319 25.52 17.43 15.48
CA GLY A 319 25.24 17.71 16.88
C GLY A 319 23.94 18.49 17.12
N ILE A 320 23.13 18.73 16.09
CA ILE A 320 21.87 19.48 16.19
C ILE A 320 20.86 18.66 17.01
N VAL A 321 20.28 19.30 18.03
CA VAL A 321 19.23 18.71 18.88
C VAL A 321 17.87 19.04 18.27
N ASN A 322 17.10 18.01 17.96
CA ASN A 322 15.71 18.11 17.56
C ASN A 322 14.83 17.80 18.78
N SER A 323 14.20 18.84 19.33
CA SER A 323 13.32 18.76 20.50
C SER A 323 11.92 19.20 20.11
N PRO A 324 10.88 18.34 20.26
CA PRO A 324 9.50 18.73 19.97
C PRO A 324 8.95 19.77 20.95
N ASN A 325 9.58 19.93 22.12
CA ASN A 325 9.15 20.90 23.14
C ASN A 325 9.34 22.36 22.70
N HIS A 326 10.11 22.62 21.64
CA HIS A 326 10.31 23.98 21.11
C HIS A 326 9.26 24.38 20.06
N TRP A 327 8.31 23.50 19.73
CA TRP A 327 7.34 23.75 18.66
C TRP A 327 6.23 24.72 19.06
N SER A 328 5.78 24.66 20.32
CA SER A 328 4.62 25.40 20.81
C SER A 328 4.92 26.06 22.14
N GLU A 329 4.39 27.27 22.34
CA GLU A 329 4.43 27.99 23.61
C GLU A 329 3.42 27.42 24.63
N ASP A 330 2.39 26.70 24.17
CA ASP A 330 1.46 25.97 25.04
C ASP A 330 2.15 24.71 25.59
N PRO A 331 2.42 24.62 26.90
CA PRO A 331 3.09 23.48 27.50
C PRO A 331 2.30 22.18 27.31
N ARG A 332 0.97 22.25 27.27
CA ARG A 332 0.10 21.08 27.13
C ARG A 332 -0.08 20.62 25.68
N TYR A 333 0.48 21.34 24.73
CA TYR A 333 0.29 21.10 23.30
C TYR A 333 0.45 19.63 22.90
N ILE A 334 1.56 18.99 23.30
CA ILE A 334 1.87 17.61 22.87
C ILE A 334 0.94 16.61 23.58
N VAL A 335 0.64 16.82 24.86
CA VAL A 335 -0.29 15.95 25.62
C VAL A 335 -1.68 16.00 25.01
N ASP A 336 -2.18 17.20 24.73
CA ASP A 336 -3.52 17.36 24.16
C ASP A 336 -3.55 16.99 22.67
N LEU A 337 -2.43 17.13 21.93
CA LEU A 337 -2.27 16.59 20.57
C LEU A 337 -2.48 15.07 20.56
N ILE A 338 -1.92 14.32 21.52
CA ILE A 338 -2.15 12.87 21.60
C ILE A 338 -3.64 12.56 21.70
N LYS A 339 -4.36 13.28 22.59
CA LYS A 339 -5.81 13.12 22.76
C LYS A 339 -6.59 13.49 21.49
N ARG A 340 -6.18 14.53 20.77
CA ARG A 340 -6.78 14.91 19.49
C ARG A 340 -6.51 13.85 18.42
N ILE A 341 -5.32 13.28 18.36
CA ILE A 341 -5.00 12.18 17.44
C ILE A 341 -5.82 10.93 17.78
N VAL A 342 -6.07 10.62 19.06
CA VAL A 342 -7.04 9.57 19.43
C VAL A 342 -8.41 9.88 18.83
N LYS A 343 -8.89 11.13 18.92
CA LYS A 343 -10.18 11.55 18.32
C LYS A 343 -10.17 11.38 16.80
N VAL A 344 -9.16 11.90 16.10
CA VAL A 344 -9.03 11.74 14.64
C VAL A 344 -9.04 10.27 14.25
N SER A 345 -8.29 9.41 14.94
CA SER A 345 -8.24 7.98 14.64
C SER A 345 -9.60 7.32 14.83
N MET A 346 -10.29 7.59 15.94
CA MET A 346 -11.61 7.01 16.22
C MET A 346 -12.65 7.43 15.19
N GLU A 347 -12.70 8.72 14.84
CA GLU A 347 -13.63 9.22 13.83
C GLU A 347 -13.28 8.71 12.43
N THR A 348 -12.00 8.60 12.10
CA THR A 348 -11.57 8.01 10.82
C THR A 348 -12.02 6.56 10.71
N VAL A 349 -11.81 5.76 11.75
CA VAL A 349 -12.25 4.36 11.79
C VAL A 349 -13.76 4.26 11.68
N ARG A 350 -14.51 5.13 12.38
CA ARG A 350 -15.99 5.19 12.28
C ARG A 350 -16.45 5.50 10.85
N ILE A 351 -15.96 6.60 10.27
CA ILE A 351 -16.35 7.04 8.91
C ILE A 351 -16.01 5.96 7.87
N VAL A 352 -14.82 5.36 7.95
CA VAL A 352 -14.41 4.30 7.02
C VAL A 352 -15.28 3.04 7.17
N LYS A 353 -15.70 2.67 8.38
CA LYS A 353 -16.61 1.54 8.63
C LYS A 353 -18.04 1.81 8.13
N GLU A 354 -18.45 3.08 8.07
CA GLU A 354 -19.76 3.51 7.57
C GLU A 354 -19.81 3.69 6.04
N LEU A 355 -18.67 3.59 5.34
CA LEU A 355 -18.65 3.71 3.88
C LEU A 355 -19.50 2.63 3.21
N PRO A 356 -20.31 2.98 2.21
CA PRO A 356 -21.08 1.99 1.46
C PRO A 356 -20.13 1.09 0.64
N PRO A 357 -20.60 -0.11 0.23
CA PRO A 357 -19.82 -0.97 -0.65
C PRO A 357 -19.47 -0.24 -1.94
N LEU A 358 -18.28 -0.53 -2.47
CA LEU A 358 -17.81 0.06 -3.73
C LEU A 358 -18.56 -0.57 -4.91
N GLU A 359 -19.69 0.02 -5.28
CA GLU A 359 -20.41 -0.31 -6.51
C GLU A 359 -19.97 0.61 -7.66
N VAL A 360 -19.14 0.06 -8.53
CA VAL A 360 -18.64 0.70 -9.77
C VAL A 360 -19.62 0.50 -10.92
#